data_AF-A0AAD2Z704-F1
#
_entry.id   AF-A0AAD2Z704-F1
#
_cell.length_a   1.000
_cell.length_b   1.000
_cell.length_c   1.000
_cell.angle_alpha   90.00
_cell.angle_beta   90.00
_cell.angle_gamma   90.00
#
_symmetry.space_group_name_H-M   'P 1'
#
loop_
_entity.id
_entity.type
_entity.pdbx_description
1 polymer ?
#
loop_
_entity_poly.entity_id
_entity_poly.type
_entity_poly.pdbx_seq_one_letter_code
_entity_poly.pdbx_strand_id
1 'polypeptide(L)' 'GDIKGACDELRRWIYADGQSWKGLKNRREVERELCLTD' A
#
# COMPACT_ATOMS: atom_id res chain seq x y z
N GLY A 1 6.16 2.87 17.80
CA GLY A 1 4.82 2.53 17.31
C GLY A 1 4.89 1.32 16.41
N ASP A 2 3.76 0.82 15.92
CA ASP A 2 3.71 -0.31 14.98
C ASP A 2 3.90 0.17 13.53
N ILE A 3 5.16 0.37 13.15
CA ILE A 3 5.54 0.84 11.82
C ILE A 3 5.20 -0.22 10.76
N LYS A 4 5.46 -1.49 11.06
CA LYS A 4 5.16 -2.59 10.14
C LYS A 4 3.67 -2.66 9.83
N GLY A 5 2.82 -2.56 10.85
CA GLY A 5 1.38 -2.47 10.69
C GLY A 5 0.98 -1.27 9.83
N ALA A 6 1.53 -0.08 10.11
CA ALA A 6 1.24 1.12 9.31
C ALA A 6 1.62 0.97 7.83
N CYS A 7 2.77 0.35 7.51
CA CYS A 7 3.17 0.08 6.13
C CYS A 7 2.25 -0.96 5.45
N ASP A 8 1.79 -1.98 6.19
CA ASP A 8 0.87 -3.00 5.67
C ASP A 8 -0.52 -2.40 5.30
N GLU A 9 -0.95 -1.33 5.97
CA GLU A 9 -2.22 -0.62 5.71
C GLU A 9 -2.29 0.06 4.34
N LEU A 10 -1.14 0.32 3.68
CA LEU A 10 -1.11 0.91 2.32
C LEU A 10 -1.91 0.10 1.31
N ARG A 11 -1.97 -1.21 1.46
CA ARG A 11 -2.71 -2.13 0.56
C ARG A 11 -4.23 -1.93 0.58
N ARG A 12 -4.77 -1.24 1.57
CA ARG A 12 -6.21 -0.91 1.62
C ARG A 12 -6.60 0.13 0.56
N TRP A 13 -5.65 0.96 0.14
CA TRP A 13 -5.85 2.07 -0.80
C TRP A 13 -5.61 1.67 -2.26
N ILE A 14 -6.34 0.64 -2.71
CA ILE A 14 -6.22 0.10 -4.09
C ILE A 14 -7.49 0.28 -4.92
N TYR A 15 -8.54 0.86 -4.33
CA TYR A 15 -9.82 1.05 -4.98
C TYR A 15 -9.98 2.46 -5.53
N ALA A 16 -10.46 2.57 -6.76
CA ALA A 16 -10.98 3.81 -7.32
C ALA A 16 -12.24 3.46 -8.13
N ASP A 17 -13.27 4.29 -8.02
CA ASP A 17 -14.59 4.03 -8.63
C ASP A 17 -15.17 2.64 -8.26
N GLY A 18 -15.01 2.23 -7.00
CA GLY A 18 -15.47 0.94 -6.49
C GLY A 18 -14.73 -0.30 -7.02
N GLN A 19 -13.80 -0.13 -7.95
CA GLN A 19 -13.02 -1.22 -8.54
C GLN A 19 -11.60 -1.23 -7.99
N SER A 20 -10.97 -2.41 -7.92
CA SER A 20 -9.55 -2.50 -7.58
C SER A 20 -8.68 -2.19 -8.80
N TRP A 21 -7.76 -1.24 -8.70
CA TRP A 21 -6.91 -0.82 -9.82
C TRP A 21 -5.55 -1.49 -9.75
N LYS A 22 -5.13 -2.14 -10.85
CA LYS A 22 -3.82 -2.79 -10.95
C LYS A 22 -2.67 -1.80 -10.72
N GLY A 23 -2.76 -0.60 -11.27
CA GLY A 23 -1.76 0.45 -11.09
C GLY A 23 -1.61 0.88 -9.62
N LEU A 24 -2.74 1.01 -8.89
CA LEU A 24 -2.71 1.33 -7.46
C LEU A 24 -2.12 0.18 -6.64
N LYS A 25 -2.49 -1.08 -6.92
CA LYS A 25 -1.87 -2.26 -6.28
C LYS A 25 -0.36 -2.23 -6.41
N ASN A 26 0.15 -2.09 -7.63
CA ASN A 26 1.58 -2.05 -7.90
C ASN A 26 2.27 -0.88 -7.17
N ARG A 27 1.66 0.30 -7.19
CA ARG A 27 2.18 1.48 -6.48
C ARG A 27 2.24 1.24 -4.96
N ARG A 28 1.20 0.67 -4.36
CA ARG A 28 1.15 0.42 -2.90
C ARG A 28 2.15 -0.64 -2.45
N GLU A 29 2.45 -1.65 -3.26
CA GLU A 29 3.53 -2.60 -2.93
C GLU A 29 4.90 -1.93 -2.91
N VAL A 30 5.22 -1.09 -3.90
CA VAL A 30 6.49 -0.33 -3.91
C VAL A 30 6.58 0.64 -2.73
N GLU A 31 5.51 1.39 -2.45
CA GLU A 31 5.47 2.29 -1.28
C GLU A 31 5.64 1.53 0.04
N ARG A 32 5.08 0.32 0.15
CA ARG A 32 5.25 -0.54 1.33
C ARG A 32 6.68 -1.05 1.46
N GLU A 33 7.30 -1.47 0.37
CA GLU A 33 8.71 -1.90 0.39
C GLU A 33 9.61 -0.77 0.89
N LEU A 34 9.43 0.44 0.37
CA LEU A 34 10.15 1.63 0.82
C LEU A 34 9.89 1.94 2.30
N CYS A 35 8.63 1.89 2.74
CA CYS A 35 8.22 2.13 4.12
C CYS A 35 8.84 1.13 5.13
N LEU A 36 9.11 -0.10 4.71
CA LEU A 36 9.73 -1.13 5.56
C LEU A 36 11.26 -1.09 5.55
N THR A 37 11.86 -0.38 4.60
CA THR A 37 13.31 -0.19 4.51
C THR A 37 13.80 1.06 5.26
N ASP A 38 12.91 2.01 5.53
CA ASP A 38 13.16 3.16 6.43
C ASP A 38 13.12 2.72 7.91
#